data_AF-I2K9X4-F1
#
_entry.id   AF-I2K9X4-F1
#
_cell.length_a   1.000
_cell.length_b   1.000
_cell.length_c   1.000
_cell.angle_alpha   90.00
_cell.angle_beta   90.00
_cell.angle_gamma   90.00
#
_symmetry.space_group_name_H-M   'P 1'
#
loop_
_entity.id
_entity.type
_entity.pdbx_description
1 polymer ?
#
loop_
_entity_poly.entity_id
_entity_poly.type
_entity_poly.pdbx_seq_one_letter_code
_entity_poly.pdbx_strand_id
1 'polypeptide(L)'
;MHTLQIAESVLDDYRNNKLTEERINFLITQANEQLDEISQNKEIYDSFLNKVNAPQKIDNIILWILLMSNEDICEEYIDEFDKNFREIIPVSDLADLLVYVIHLKKIKNIELDGYNYLLEYKHEGIDEVDQYAFANVLLHVQKSKEVDIEF
;
A
#
# COMPACT_ATOMS: atom_id res chain seq x y z
N MET A 1 12.16 4.72 0.01
CA MET A 1 10.94 4.99 0.77
C MET A 1 11.02 6.30 1.56
N HIS A 2 10.62 7.41 0.93
CA HIS A 2 10.40 8.73 1.51
C HIS A 2 9.32 8.74 2.58
N THR A 3 8.29 7.88 2.49
CA THR A 3 7.20 7.76 3.48
C THR A 3 7.74 7.46 4.89
N LEU A 4 8.86 6.74 5.00
CA LEU A 4 9.54 6.50 6.28
C LEU A 4 10.08 7.76 6.95
N GLN A 5 10.37 8.80 6.18
CA GLN A 5 10.93 10.07 6.65
C GLN A 5 9.87 10.97 7.29
N ILE A 6 8.59 10.67 7.12
CA ILE A 6 7.47 11.43 7.70
C ILE A 6 7.55 11.36 9.23
N ALA A 7 7.38 12.51 9.90
CA ALA A 7 7.38 12.60 11.35
C ALA A 7 6.25 11.76 11.98
N GLU A 8 6.51 11.17 13.15
CA GLU A 8 5.56 10.26 13.80
C GLU A 8 4.22 10.92 14.13
N SER A 9 4.25 12.15 14.63
CA SER A 9 3.04 12.94 14.93
C SER A 9 2.19 13.21 13.69
N VAL A 10 2.82 13.37 12.52
CA VAL A 10 2.13 13.60 11.26
C VAL A 10 1.46 12.32 10.76
N LEU A 11 2.13 11.17 10.88
CA LEU A 11 1.55 9.86 10.53
C LEU A 11 0.35 9.53 11.41
N ASP A 12 0.45 9.77 12.72
CA ASP A 12 -0.64 9.50 13.64
C ASP A 12 -1.85 10.43 13.38
N ASP A 13 -1.60 11.71 13.10
CA ASP A 13 -2.67 12.65 12.72
C ASP A 13 -3.34 12.27 11.39
N TYR A 14 -2.56 11.95 10.36
CA TYR A 14 -3.09 11.49 9.07
C TYR A 14 -3.93 10.21 9.25
N ARG A 15 -3.44 9.26 10.05
CA ARG A 15 -4.17 8.03 10.37
C ARG A 15 -5.49 8.32 11.08
N ASN A 16 -5.52 9.24 12.02
CA ASN A 16 -6.72 9.52 12.81
C ASN A 16 -7.76 10.35 12.04
N ASN A 17 -7.32 11.25 11.14
CA ASN A 17 -8.20 12.22 10.47
C ASN A 17 -8.56 11.90 9.02
N LYS A 18 -7.71 11.16 8.29
CA LYS A 18 -7.91 10.86 6.86
C LYS A 18 -8.07 9.37 6.59
N LEU A 19 -7.14 8.58 7.12
CA LEU A 19 -7.14 7.15 6.87
C LEU A 19 -7.97 6.44 7.94
N THR A 20 -9.29 6.62 7.94
CA THR A 20 -10.19 6.12 8.99
C THR A 20 -10.11 4.60 9.17
N GLU A 21 -10.59 4.10 10.31
CA GLU A 21 -10.66 2.65 10.55
C GLU A 21 -11.54 1.94 9.51
N GLU A 22 -12.67 2.54 9.12
CA GLU A 22 -13.52 2.05 8.05
C GLU A 22 -12.76 1.90 6.72
N ARG A 23 -11.99 2.93 6.34
CA ARG A 23 -11.18 2.91 5.11
C ARG A 23 -10.12 1.82 5.14
N ILE A 24 -9.42 1.65 6.27
CA ILE A 24 -8.42 0.59 6.41
C ILE A 24 -9.04 -0.78 6.36
N ASN A 25 -10.17 -1.00 7.04
CA ASN A 25 -10.85 -2.28 7.01
C ASN A 25 -11.31 -2.63 5.59
N PHE A 26 -11.86 -1.65 4.86
CA PHE A 26 -12.18 -1.81 3.45
C PHE A 26 -10.96 -2.23 2.62
N LEU A 27 -9.84 -1.52 2.76
CA LEU A 27 -8.60 -1.79 2.03
C LEU A 27 -8.02 -3.16 2.36
N ILE A 28 -8.02 -3.57 3.63
CA ILE A 28 -7.55 -4.89 4.07
C ILE A 28 -8.44 -6.00 3.52
N THR A 29 -9.77 -5.83 3.55
CA THR A 29 -10.70 -6.80 2.97
C THR A 29 -10.46 -6.95 1.48
N GLN A 30 -10.38 -5.84 0.74
CA GLN A 30 -10.07 -5.86 -0.69
C GLN A 30 -8.72 -6.54 -0.96
N ALA A 31 -7.69 -6.24 -0.17
CA ALA A 31 -6.37 -6.82 -0.34
C ALA A 31 -6.39 -8.35 -0.17
N ASN A 32 -7.08 -8.84 0.86
CA ASN A 32 -7.22 -10.27 1.10
C ASN A 32 -8.03 -10.96 -0.01
N GLU A 33 -9.14 -10.38 -0.45
CA GLU A 33 -9.95 -10.94 -1.54
C GLU A 33 -9.16 -11.09 -2.83
N GLN A 34 -8.33 -10.10 -3.18
CA GLN A 34 -7.51 -10.12 -4.38
C GLN A 34 -6.34 -11.12 -4.28
N LEU A 35 -5.74 -11.25 -3.09
CA LEU A 35 -4.72 -12.29 -2.84
C LEU A 35 -5.30 -13.70 -2.87
N ASP A 36 -6.48 -13.90 -2.31
CA ASP A 36 -7.19 -15.18 -2.35
C ASP A 36 -7.53 -15.56 -3.79
N GLU A 37 -7.90 -14.58 -4.62
CA GLU A 37 -8.24 -14.79 -6.01
C GLU A 37 -7.02 -15.11 -6.88
N ILE A 38 -5.95 -14.31 -6.84
CA ILE A 38 -4.74 -14.61 -7.62
C ILE A 38 -4.16 -15.98 -7.25
N SER A 39 -4.28 -16.40 -5.98
CA SER A 39 -3.84 -17.73 -5.54
C SER A 39 -4.61 -18.90 -6.18
N GLN A 40 -5.78 -18.65 -6.78
CA GLN A 40 -6.53 -19.67 -7.53
C GLN A 40 -5.88 -20.00 -8.87
N ASN A 41 -5.12 -19.06 -9.45
CA ASN A 41 -4.29 -19.31 -10.63
C ASN A 41 -2.83 -19.51 -10.20
N LYS A 42 -2.42 -20.78 -10.09
CA LYS A 42 -1.07 -21.16 -9.63
C LYS A 42 0.05 -20.60 -10.51
N GLU A 43 -0.17 -20.50 -11.82
CA GLU A 43 0.87 -20.05 -12.75
C GLU A 43 1.24 -18.59 -12.49
N ILE A 44 0.23 -17.72 -12.44
CA ILE A 44 0.42 -16.29 -12.15
C ILE A 44 0.91 -16.10 -10.71
N TYR A 45 0.34 -16.84 -9.75
CA TYR A 45 0.74 -16.73 -8.35
C TYR A 45 2.20 -17.16 -8.11
N ASP A 46 2.65 -18.25 -8.73
CA ASP A 46 4.05 -18.69 -8.61
C ASP A 46 4.99 -17.70 -9.33
N SER A 47 4.58 -17.17 -10.50
CA SER A 47 5.30 -16.10 -11.22
C SER A 47 5.48 -14.86 -10.34
N PHE A 48 4.40 -14.42 -9.71
CA PHE A 48 4.37 -13.33 -8.75
C PHE A 48 5.36 -13.54 -7.61
N LEU A 49 5.22 -14.64 -6.86
CA LEU A 49 6.06 -14.95 -5.71
C LEU A 49 7.54 -15.02 -6.09
N ASN A 50 7.86 -15.55 -7.27
CA ASN A 50 9.22 -15.59 -7.79
C ASN A 50 9.76 -14.19 -8.11
N LYS A 51 8.99 -13.34 -8.78
CA LYS A 51 9.43 -11.97 -9.13
C LYS A 51 9.70 -11.12 -7.89
N VAL A 52 8.87 -11.24 -6.85
CA VAL A 52 9.06 -10.49 -5.61
C VAL A 52 10.03 -11.17 -4.64
N ASN A 53 10.60 -12.32 -5.01
CA ASN A 53 11.45 -13.17 -4.17
C ASN A 53 10.84 -13.40 -2.78
N ALA A 54 9.54 -13.68 -2.73
CA ALA A 54 8.80 -13.77 -1.47
C ALA A 54 9.36 -14.87 -0.54
N PRO A 55 9.53 -14.60 0.77
CA PRO A 55 9.87 -15.63 1.75
C PRO A 55 8.66 -16.55 2.01
N GLN A 56 8.89 -17.64 2.75
CA GLN A 56 7.81 -18.56 3.14
C GLN A 56 6.73 -17.94 4.05
N LYS A 57 6.99 -16.79 4.70
CA LYS A 57 6.03 -16.11 5.57
C LYS A 57 6.07 -14.60 5.33
N ILE A 58 4.94 -14.05 4.90
CA ILE A 58 4.75 -12.63 4.58
C ILE A 58 3.32 -12.26 4.95
N ASP A 59 3.14 -11.09 5.56
CA ASP A 59 1.80 -10.59 5.88
C ASP A 59 1.06 -10.18 4.60
N ASN A 60 -0.24 -10.48 4.54
CA ASN A 60 -1.07 -10.22 3.37
C ASN A 60 -1.01 -8.76 2.90
N ILE A 61 -0.98 -7.79 3.82
CA ILE A 61 -0.90 -6.37 3.42
C ILE A 61 0.42 -6.08 2.69
N ILE A 62 1.53 -6.67 3.16
CA ILE A 62 2.83 -6.51 2.51
C ILE A 62 2.83 -7.20 1.15
N LEU A 63 2.33 -8.44 1.10
CA LEU A 63 2.23 -9.21 -0.14
C LEU A 63 1.38 -8.49 -1.18
N TRP A 64 0.25 -7.91 -0.76
CA TRP A 64 -0.62 -7.16 -1.64
C TRP A 64 0.03 -5.87 -2.16
N ILE A 65 0.75 -5.12 -1.33
CA ILE A 65 1.50 -3.95 -1.80
C ILE A 65 2.53 -4.36 -2.86
N LEU A 66 3.23 -5.48 -2.64
CA LEU A 66 4.19 -6.01 -3.62
C LEU A 66 3.52 -6.44 -4.93
N LEU A 67 2.35 -7.10 -4.84
CA LEU A 67 1.55 -7.49 -6.00
C LEU A 67 1.17 -6.25 -6.84
N MET A 68 0.53 -5.28 -6.20
CA MET A 68 0.00 -4.11 -6.90
C MET A 68 1.09 -3.13 -7.33
N SER A 69 2.29 -3.20 -6.73
CA SER A 69 3.46 -2.43 -7.14
C SER A 69 4.31 -3.17 -8.20
N ASN A 70 3.90 -4.36 -8.65
CA ASN A 70 4.53 -5.10 -9.74
C ASN A 70 3.66 -4.98 -10.98
N GLU A 71 3.98 -4.04 -11.88
CA GLU A 71 3.17 -3.74 -13.05
C GLU A 71 2.92 -4.96 -13.94
N ASP A 72 3.96 -5.73 -14.27
CA ASP A 72 3.83 -6.92 -15.12
C ASP A 72 2.83 -7.93 -14.54
N ILE A 73 2.98 -8.29 -13.25
CA ILE A 73 2.13 -9.28 -12.60
C ILE A 73 0.73 -8.73 -12.38
N CYS A 74 0.64 -7.43 -12.07
CA CYS A 74 -0.63 -6.76 -11.95
C CYS A 74 -1.40 -6.84 -13.27
N GLU A 75 -0.77 -6.53 -14.41
CA GLU A 75 -1.39 -6.65 -15.73
C GLU A 75 -1.87 -8.08 -16.00
N GLU A 76 -1.03 -9.08 -15.73
CA GLU A 76 -1.41 -10.50 -15.83
C GLU A 76 -2.63 -10.86 -14.95
N TYR A 77 -2.66 -10.38 -13.70
CA TYR A 77 -3.77 -10.57 -12.78
C TYR A 77 -5.06 -9.89 -13.27
N ILE A 78 -4.96 -8.70 -13.83
CA ILE A 78 -6.09 -7.94 -14.34
C ILE A 78 -6.74 -8.67 -15.50
N ASP A 79 -5.94 -9.12 -16.45
CA ASP A 79 -6.40 -9.83 -17.64
C ASP A 79 -7.01 -11.18 -17.29
N GLU A 80 -6.37 -11.96 -16.40
CA GLU A 80 -6.85 -13.29 -16.02
C GLU A 80 -8.19 -13.26 -15.30
N PHE A 81 -8.39 -12.30 -14.41
CA PHE A 81 -9.58 -12.24 -13.55
C PHE A 81 -10.62 -11.20 -14.01
N ASP A 82 -10.50 -10.72 -15.25
CA ASP A 82 -11.39 -9.74 -15.89
C ASP A 82 -11.65 -8.52 -14.99
N LYS A 83 -10.56 -8.00 -14.43
CA LYS A 83 -10.66 -6.91 -13.47
C LYS A 83 -10.87 -5.60 -14.16
N ASN A 84 -11.99 -4.97 -13.82
CA ASN A 84 -12.25 -3.59 -14.20
C ASN A 84 -11.58 -2.61 -13.24
N PHE A 85 -10.27 -2.74 -13.03
CA PHE A 85 -9.50 -1.59 -12.56
C PHE A 85 -9.43 -0.65 -13.75
N ARG A 86 -9.99 0.55 -13.62
CA ARG A 86 -9.92 1.55 -14.68
C ARG A 86 -8.47 1.95 -14.93
N GLU A 87 -7.74 1.33 -15.86
CA GLU A 87 -6.33 1.62 -16.25
C GLU A 87 -5.29 1.76 -15.11
N ILE A 88 -5.70 1.76 -13.83
CA ILE A 88 -4.93 2.13 -12.65
C ILE A 88 -5.66 1.49 -11.47
N ILE A 89 -5.07 0.48 -10.83
CA ILE A 89 -5.41 0.23 -9.41
C ILE A 89 -5.16 1.56 -8.72
N PRO A 90 -6.09 2.12 -7.93
CA PRO A 90 -5.93 3.48 -7.48
C PRO A 90 -4.60 3.57 -6.72
N VAL A 91 -3.62 4.27 -7.28
CA VAL A 91 -2.33 4.53 -6.60
C VAL A 91 -2.58 5.13 -5.22
N SER A 92 -3.74 5.77 -5.02
CA SER A 92 -4.28 6.18 -3.73
C SER A 92 -4.52 5.04 -2.74
N ASP A 93 -5.08 3.92 -3.16
CA ASP A 93 -5.38 2.76 -2.31
C ASP A 93 -4.08 2.07 -1.88
N LEU A 94 -3.12 1.93 -2.81
CA LEU A 94 -1.78 1.45 -2.49
C LEU A 94 -1.05 2.40 -1.53
N ALA A 95 -1.10 3.70 -1.81
CA ALA A 95 -0.47 4.71 -0.97
C ALA A 95 -1.06 4.75 0.45
N ASP A 96 -2.39 4.66 0.55
CA ASP A 96 -3.11 4.57 1.83
C ASP A 96 -2.65 3.35 2.65
N LEU A 97 -2.56 2.18 2.02
CA LEU A 97 -2.05 0.97 2.69
C LEU A 97 -0.57 1.07 3.03
N LEU A 98 0.26 1.71 2.19
CA LEU A 98 1.66 1.95 2.51
C LEU A 98 1.81 2.86 3.73
N VAL A 99 1.05 3.96 3.80
CA VAL A 99 1.02 4.83 4.99
C VAL A 99 0.58 4.05 6.22
N TYR A 100 -0.43 3.19 6.10
CA TYR A 100 -0.89 2.34 7.20
C TYR A 100 0.20 1.37 7.69
N VAL A 101 0.89 0.69 6.78
CA VAL A 101 2.00 -0.21 7.10
C VAL A 101 3.12 0.54 7.83
N ILE A 102 3.45 1.75 7.37
CA ILE A 102 4.43 2.61 8.07
C ILE A 102 3.94 3.03 9.44
N HIS A 103 2.66 3.36 9.60
CA HIS A 103 2.07 3.69 10.90
C HIS A 103 2.15 2.50 11.87
N LEU A 104 1.77 1.30 11.43
CA LEU A 104 1.88 0.07 12.23
C LEU A 104 3.31 -0.17 12.68
N LYS A 105 4.27 -0.06 11.76
CA LYS A 105 5.68 -0.33 12.08
C LYS A 105 6.29 0.75 12.96
N LYS A 106 6.09 2.03 12.62
CA LYS A 106 6.79 3.17 13.23
C LYS A 106 6.12 3.67 14.51
N ILE A 107 4.78 3.70 14.55
CA ILE A 107 4.03 4.25 15.68
C ILE A 107 3.60 3.15 16.64
N LYS A 108 3.05 2.05 16.12
CA LYS A 108 2.56 0.94 16.95
C LYS A 108 3.64 -0.08 17.28
N ASN A 109 4.81 0.00 16.65
CA ASN A 109 5.90 -0.96 16.78
C ASN A 109 5.45 -2.41 16.56
N ILE A 110 4.52 -2.60 15.62
CA ILE A 110 4.05 -3.93 15.22
C ILE A 110 5.07 -4.52 14.24
N GLU A 111 5.47 -5.76 14.48
CA GLU A 111 6.27 -6.52 13.52
C GLU A 111 5.36 -6.99 12.38
N LEU A 112 5.81 -6.73 11.16
CA LEU A 112 5.13 -7.16 9.94
C LEU A 112 6.07 -8.06 9.16
N ASP A 113 5.65 -9.30 8.94
CA ASP A 113 6.40 -10.30 8.20
C ASP A 113 6.53 -9.84 6.74
N GLY A 114 7.77 -9.75 6.27
CA GLY A 114 8.09 -9.27 4.92
C GLY A 114 8.23 -7.75 4.78
N TYR A 115 8.08 -6.96 5.84
CA TYR A 115 8.22 -5.49 5.76
C TYR A 115 9.52 -5.02 5.08
N ASN A 116 10.65 -5.68 5.38
CA ASN A 116 11.95 -5.34 4.80
C ASN A 116 11.97 -5.43 3.26
N TYR A 117 11.10 -6.26 2.68
CA TYR A 117 11.01 -6.38 1.23
C TYR A 117 10.51 -5.10 0.59
N LEU A 118 9.62 -4.34 1.23
CA LEU A 118 9.21 -3.03 0.73
C LEU A 118 10.40 -2.04 0.67
N LEU A 119 11.42 -2.22 1.51
CA LEU A 119 12.61 -1.37 1.53
C LEU A 119 13.62 -1.76 0.45
N GLU A 120 13.63 -3.04 0.09
CA GLU A 120 14.60 -3.64 -0.84
C GLU A 120 14.04 -3.78 -2.26
N TYR A 121 12.72 -3.69 -2.43
CA TYR A 121 12.04 -3.80 -3.72
C TYR A 121 12.32 -2.57 -4.59
N LYS A 122 12.76 -2.80 -5.83
CA LYS A 122 13.30 -1.77 -6.73
C LYS A 122 12.48 -1.54 -8.01
N HIS A 123 11.22 -1.98 -8.04
CA HIS A 123 10.37 -1.74 -9.21
C HIS A 123 9.77 -0.33 -9.17
N GLU A 124 9.48 0.23 -10.35
CA GLU A 124 9.01 1.62 -10.50
C GLU A 124 7.69 1.85 -9.72
N GLY A 125 6.76 0.90 -9.75
CA GLY A 125 5.49 1.01 -9.04
C GLY A 125 5.61 1.28 -7.53
N ILE A 126 6.60 0.73 -6.82
CA ILE A 126 6.73 0.99 -5.37
C ILE A 126 7.24 2.41 -5.09
N ASP A 127 8.11 2.94 -5.96
CA ASP A 127 8.62 4.29 -5.85
C ASP A 127 7.52 5.32 -6.14
N GLU A 128 6.64 5.05 -7.10
CA GLU A 128 5.47 5.89 -7.38
C GLU A 128 4.47 5.90 -6.22
N VAL A 129 4.16 4.73 -5.66
CA VAL A 129 3.27 4.60 -4.49
C VAL A 129 3.83 5.34 -3.29
N ASP A 130 5.13 5.20 -3.02
CA ASP A 130 5.82 5.90 -1.93
C ASP A 130 5.81 7.42 -2.13
N GLN A 131 6.03 7.90 -3.35
CA GLN A 131 5.95 9.34 -3.66
C GLN A 131 4.52 9.87 -3.48
N TYR A 132 3.51 9.11 -3.92
CA TYR A 132 2.10 9.50 -3.79
C TYR A 132 1.65 9.51 -2.32
N ALA A 133 2.04 8.48 -1.55
CA ALA A 133 1.84 8.42 -0.10
C ALA A 133 2.45 9.63 0.61
N PHE A 134 3.71 9.93 0.30
CA PHE A 134 4.40 11.08 0.84
C PHE A 134 3.70 12.39 0.49
N ALA A 135 3.32 12.59 -0.78
CA ALA A 135 2.61 13.78 -1.24
C ALA A 135 1.25 13.96 -0.56
N ASN A 136 0.46 12.89 -0.41
CA ASN A 136 -0.84 12.94 0.25
C ASN A 136 -0.74 13.39 1.71
N VAL A 137 0.25 12.86 2.43
CA VAL A 137 0.48 13.24 3.82
C VAL A 137 0.92 14.70 3.91
N LEU A 138 1.81 15.17 3.04
CA LEU A 138 2.21 16.58 3.01
C LEU A 138 1.05 17.53 2.69
N LEU A 139 0.20 17.17 1.72
CA LEU A 139 -1.00 17.94 1.38
C LEU A 139 -1.99 17.99 2.55
N HIS A 140 -2.15 16.90 3.29
CA HIS A 140 -2.96 16.88 4.51
C HIS A 140 -2.40 17.85 5.57
N VAL A 141 -1.08 17.83 5.81
CA VAL A 141 -0.43 18.76 6.74
C VAL A 141 -0.58 20.21 6.30
N GLN A 142 -0.50 20.48 5.00
CA GLN A 142 -0.73 21.82 4.50
C GLN A 142 -2.16 22.27 4.78
N LYS A 143 -3.16 21.45 4.40
CA LYS A 143 -4.58 21.76 4.60
C LYS A 143 -4.96 21.89 6.08
N SER A 144 -4.36 21.10 6.97
CA SER A 144 -4.64 21.20 8.42
C SER A 144 -4.09 22.48 9.05
N LYS A 145 -3.12 23.15 8.40
CA LYS A 145 -2.65 24.48 8.79
C LYS A 145 -3.50 25.61 8.22
N GLU A 146 -4.36 25.33 7.25
CA GLU A 146 -5.20 26.33 6.56
C GLU A 146 -6.50 26.67 7.33
N VAL A 147 -6.64 26.31 8.62
CA VAL A 147 -7.90 26.49 9.37
C VAL A 147 -8.16 27.95 9.80
N ASP A 148 -9.33 28.42 9.36
CA ASP A 148 -10.19 29.56 9.72
C ASP A 148 -9.67 31.01 9.59
N ILE A 149 -9.69 31.54 8.36
CA ILE A 149 -10.04 32.96 8.19
C ILE A 149 -11.57 33.06 8.28
N GLU A 150 -12.08 33.30 9.49
CA GLU A 150 -13.44 33.80 9.68
C GLU A 150 -13.54 35.19 9.00
N PHE A 151 -14.45 35.33 8.02
CA PHE A 151 -14.85 36.61 7.43
C PHE A 151 -16.12 37.13 8.08
#